data_AF-E1IGZ9-F1
#
_entry.id   AF-E1IGZ9-F1
#
_cell.length_a   1.000
_cell.length_b   1.000
_cell.length_c   1.000
_cell.angle_alpha   90.00
_cell.angle_beta   90.00
_cell.angle_gamma   90.00
#
_symmetry.space_group_name_H-M   'P 1'
#
loop_
_entity.id
_entity.type
_entity.pdbx_description
1 polymer ?
#
loop_
_entity_poly.entity_id
_entity_poly.type
_entity_poly.pdbx_seq_one_letter_code
_entity_poly.pdbx_strand_id
1 'polypeptide(L)'
;MNDHGHISVRTYWNVFGGLMLLMGLTIGAYYIEKLVLPLPEIVAVGIALLIAFTKTALIVTFFMHLKVSSRLAQLFAASSFVWLLIMFMITMGDYFARGWPAQTGPLS
;
A
#
# COMPACT_ATOMS: atom_id res chain seq x y z
N MET A 1 -24.48 -9.88 32.87
CA MET A 1 -24.36 -8.41 32.93
C MET A 1 -23.05 -8.04 32.24
N ASN A 2 -23.13 -7.88 30.91
CA ASN A 2 -22.22 -7.14 30.02
C ASN A 2 -20.84 -6.72 30.55
N ASP A 3 -19.86 -7.62 30.50
CA ASP A 3 -18.44 -7.26 30.54
C ASP A 3 -18.03 -6.79 29.14
N HIS A 4 -18.13 -5.49 28.91
CA HIS A 4 -17.68 -4.85 27.68
C HIS A 4 -16.16 -4.71 27.76
N GLY A 5 -15.44 -5.55 27.02
CA GLY A 5 -13.99 -5.46 26.87
C GLY A 5 -13.61 -4.09 26.33
N HIS A 6 -13.27 -3.16 27.21
CA HIS A 6 -12.87 -1.80 26.86
C HIS A 6 -11.48 -1.84 26.22
N ILE A 7 -11.47 -1.89 24.89
CA ILE A 7 -10.28 -1.62 24.08
C ILE A 7 -9.74 -0.25 24.50
N SER A 8 -8.47 -0.19 24.95
CA SER A 8 -7.96 0.99 25.63
C SER A 8 -7.96 2.23 24.72
N VAL A 9 -8.47 3.36 25.24
CA VAL A 9 -8.51 4.66 24.53
C VAL A 9 -7.11 5.10 24.10
N ARG A 10 -6.07 4.66 24.82
CA ARG A 10 -4.65 4.91 24.52
C ARG A 10 -4.21 4.29 23.19
N THR A 11 -4.80 3.16 22.78
CA THR A 11 -4.51 2.53 21.48
C THR A 11 -4.97 3.42 20.34
N TYR A 12 -6.17 3.99 20.44
CA TYR A 12 -6.71 4.89 19.42
C TYR A 12 -5.87 6.16 19.26
N TRP A 13 -5.40 6.74 20.37
CA TRP A 13 -4.57 7.96 20.34
C TRP A 13 -3.18 7.73 19.75
N ASN A 14 -2.51 6.63 20.08
CA ASN A 14 -1.21 6.29 19.48
C ASN A 14 -1.31 6.11 17.97
N VAL A 15 -2.40 5.49 17.53
CA VAL A 15 -2.69 5.24 16.12
C VAL A 15 -3.03 6.54 15.38
N PHE A 16 -3.89 7.38 15.96
CA PHE A 16 -4.20 8.71 15.43
C PHE A 16 -2.93 9.56 15.30
N GLY A 17 -2.07 9.55 16.32
CA GLY A 17 -0.77 10.22 16.28
C GLY A 17 0.11 9.72 15.15
N GLY A 18 0.25 8.40 14.99
CA GLY A 18 0.99 7.79 13.88
C GLY A 18 0.46 8.20 12.51
N LEU A 19 -0.86 8.18 12.31
CA LEU A 19 -1.49 8.63 11.06
C LEU A 19 -1.22 10.09 10.76
N MET A 20 -1.39 10.97 11.75
CA MET A 20 -1.14 12.41 11.59
C MET A 20 0.32 12.69 11.25
N LEU A 21 1.26 11.95 11.87
CA LEU A 21 2.68 12.07 11.59
C LEU A 21 3.01 11.63 10.16
N LEU A 22 2.49 10.48 9.71
CA LEU A 22 2.69 10.01 8.34
C LEU A 22 2.04 10.93 7.30
N MET A 23 0.84 11.46 7.59
CA MET A 23 0.19 12.47 6.74
C MET A 23 1.05 13.73 6.62
N GLY A 24 1.56 14.24 7.75
CA GLY A 24 2.50 15.36 7.78
C GLY A 24 3.76 15.07 6.96
N LEU A 25 4.30 13.86 7.04
CA LEU A 25 5.47 13.42 6.27
C LEU A 25 5.17 13.36 4.76
N THR A 26 3.96 12.96 4.37
CA THR A 26 3.55 12.93 2.95
C THR A 26 3.40 14.33 2.38
N ILE A 27 2.77 15.22 3.16
CA ILE A 27 2.61 16.63 2.80
C ILE A 27 4.00 17.31 2.74
N GLY A 28 4.85 17.05 3.72
CA GLY A 28 6.22 17.57 3.78
C GLY A 28 7.06 17.10 2.59
N ALA A 29 6.99 15.83 2.22
CA ALA A 29 7.67 15.30 1.04
C ALA A 29 7.21 16.01 -0.25
N TYR A 30 5.90 16.20 -0.43
CA TYR A 30 5.35 16.96 -1.56
C TYR A 30 5.86 18.41 -1.62
N TYR A 31 5.90 19.10 -0.47
CA TYR A 31 6.41 20.47 -0.42
C TYR A 31 7.92 20.54 -0.66
N ILE A 32 8.72 19.59 -0.15
CA ILE A 32 10.17 19.54 -0.38
C ILE A 32 10.47 19.28 -1.86
N GLU A 33 9.76 18.36 -2.49
CA GLU A 33 9.86 18.06 -3.91
C GLU A 33 9.50 19.28 -4.78
N LYS A 34 8.43 20.00 -4.44
CA LYS A 34 8.03 21.20 -5.19
C LYS A 34 8.91 22.42 -4.98
N LEU A 35 9.53 22.58 -3.79
CA LEU A 35 10.12 23.86 -3.37
C LEU A 35 11.65 23.87 -3.32
N VAL A 36 12.33 22.72 -3.15
CA VAL A 36 13.76 22.70 -2.78
C VAL A 36 14.67 22.03 -3.82
N LEU A 37 14.23 20.97 -4.50
CA LEU A 37 15.05 20.23 -5.47
C LEU A 37 14.17 19.70 -6.61
N PRO A 38 14.44 20.03 -7.89
CA PRO A 38 13.86 19.32 -9.02
C PRO A 38 14.50 17.92 -9.08
N LEU A 39 13.98 17.02 -8.23
CA LEU A 39 14.31 15.60 -8.32
C LEU A 39 13.73 15.04 -9.62
N PRO A 40 14.37 14.03 -10.22
CA PRO A 40 13.76 13.27 -11.32
C PRO A 40 12.41 12.71 -10.85
N GLU A 41 11.36 12.85 -11.65
CA GLU A 41 9.99 12.39 -11.31
C GLU A 41 9.96 10.94 -10.80
N ILE A 42 10.84 10.09 -11.32
CA ILE A 42 10.93 8.68 -10.91
C ILE A 42 11.31 8.50 -9.43
N VAL A 43 12.17 9.38 -8.90
CA VAL A 43 12.66 9.32 -7.51
C VAL A 43 11.57 9.84 -6.57
N ALA A 44 10.91 10.93 -6.95
CA ALA A 44 9.75 11.47 -6.25
C ALA A 44 8.61 10.46 -6.09
N VAL A 45 8.22 9.82 -7.20
CA VAL A 45 7.20 8.76 -7.21
C VAL A 45 7.63 7.58 -6.33
N GLY A 46 8.91 7.20 -6.37
CA GLY A 46 9.46 6.15 -5.50
C GLY A 46 9.31 6.47 -4.02
N ILE A 47 9.63 7.70 -3.60
CA ILE A 47 9.49 8.16 -2.21
C ILE A 47 8.00 8.19 -1.80
N ALA A 48 7.13 8.72 -2.65
CA ALA A 48 5.69 8.76 -2.38
C ALA A 48 5.09 7.36 -2.21
N LEU A 49 5.47 6.40 -3.07
CA LEU A 49 5.04 5.00 -2.98
C LEU A 49 5.56 4.32 -1.71
N LEU A 50 6.82 4.56 -1.33
CA LEU A 50 7.39 4.04 -0.09
C LEU A 50 6.58 4.52 1.13
N ILE A 51 6.31 5.83 1.21
CA ILE A 51 5.52 6.42 2.30
C ILE A 51 4.10 5.83 2.30
N ALA A 52 3.49 5.66 1.13
CA ALA A 52 2.17 5.05 0.99
C ALA A 52 2.14 3.59 1.47
N PHE A 53 3.15 2.78 1.13
CA PHE A 53 3.27 1.40 1.60
C PHE A 53 3.46 1.32 3.12
N THR A 54 4.36 2.14 3.69
CA THR A 54 4.56 2.20 5.15
C THR A 54 3.28 2.61 5.87
N LYS A 55 2.55 3.59 5.33
CA LYS A 55 1.24 4.01 5.87
C LYS A 55 0.23 2.86 5.88
N THR A 56 0.14 2.15 4.76
CA THR A 56 -0.80 1.04 4.62
C THR A 56 -0.45 -0.12 5.56
N ALA A 57 0.84 -0.46 5.71
CA ALA A 57 1.32 -1.50 6.61
C ALA A 57 1.02 -1.19 8.10
N LEU A 58 1.22 0.07 8.53
CA LEU A 58 0.83 0.51 9.87
C LEU A 58 -0.69 0.47 10.07
N ILE A 59 -1.46 0.91 9.07
CA ILE A 59 -2.93 0.85 9.14
C ILE A 59 -3.40 -0.59 9.30
N VAL A 60 -2.94 -1.52 8.45
CA VAL A 60 -3.33 -2.92 8.51
C VAL A 60 -2.93 -3.58 9.84
N THR A 61 -1.74 -3.27 10.36
CA THR A 61 -1.27 -3.87 11.62
C THR A 61 -2.02 -3.32 12.84
N PHE A 62 -2.33 -2.02 12.88
CA PHE A 62 -2.90 -1.35 14.05
C PHE A 62 -4.42 -1.08 13.97
N PHE A 63 -4.96 -0.64 12.82
CA PHE A 63 -6.40 -0.37 12.66
C PHE A 63 -7.23 -1.63 12.44
N MET A 64 -6.74 -2.60 11.65
CA MET A 64 -7.51 -3.82 11.41
C MET A 64 -7.48 -4.79 12.59
N HIS A 65 -6.75 -4.49 13.67
CA HIS A 65 -6.55 -5.41 14.78
C HIS A 65 -6.21 -6.82 14.26
N LEU A 66 -5.48 -6.95 13.14
CA LEU A 66 -5.21 -8.26 12.53
C LEU A 66 -4.51 -9.15 13.54
N LYS A 67 -3.64 -8.58 14.39
CA LYS A 67 -2.97 -9.26 15.49
C LYS A 67 -3.89 -9.73 16.63
N VAL A 68 -5.11 -9.19 16.73
CA VAL A 68 -6.14 -9.52 17.75
C VAL A 68 -7.34 -10.26 17.14
N SER A 69 -7.53 -10.20 15.81
CA SER A 69 -8.62 -10.87 15.10
C SER A 69 -8.34 -12.36 14.90
N SER A 70 -9.41 -13.14 14.69
CA SER A 70 -9.36 -14.55 14.31
C SER A 70 -8.36 -14.81 13.17
N ARG A 71 -7.60 -15.90 13.26
CA ARG A 71 -6.65 -16.37 12.22
C ARG A 71 -7.29 -16.45 10.82
N LEU A 72 -8.62 -16.61 10.76
CA LEU A 72 -9.39 -16.63 9.52
C LEU A 72 -9.36 -15.27 8.80
N ALA A 73 -9.51 -14.15 9.52
CA ALA A 73 -9.49 -12.82 8.93
C ALA A 73 -8.09 -12.46 8.39
N GLN A 74 -7.03 -12.90 9.08
CA GLN A 74 -5.65 -12.79 8.59
C GLN A 74 -5.45 -13.55 7.28
N LEU A 75 -6.00 -14.76 7.17
CA LEU A 75 -5.87 -15.59 5.98
C LEU A 75 -6.58 -14.95 4.77
N PHE A 76 -7.79 -14.42 4.96
CA PHE A 76 -8.51 -13.71 3.90
C PHE A 76 -7.81 -12.42 3.46
N ALA A 77 -7.25 -11.65 4.40
CA ALA A 77 -6.48 -10.45 4.09
C ALA A 77 -5.20 -10.77 3.29
N ALA A 78 -4.46 -11.81 3.69
CA ALA A 78 -3.28 -12.26 2.94
C ALA A 78 -3.67 -12.79 1.55
N SER A 79 -4.74 -13.60 1.47
CA SER A 79 -5.24 -14.16 0.22
C SER A 79 -5.68 -13.09 -0.78
N SER A 80 -6.36 -12.04 -0.33
CA SER A 80 -6.77 -10.93 -1.20
C SER A 80 -5.58 -10.11 -1.70
N PHE A 81 -4.52 -9.96 -0.90
CA PHE A 81 -3.28 -9.31 -1.34
C PHE A 81 -2.53 -10.15 -2.38
N VAL A 82 -2.43 -11.47 -2.17
CA VAL A 82 -1.83 -12.40 -3.14
C VAL A 82 -2.62 -12.41 -4.44
N TRP A 83 -3.94 -12.47 -4.36
CA TRP A 83 -4.81 -12.43 -5.54
C TRP A 83 -4.65 -11.12 -6.33
N LEU A 84 -4.60 -9.97 -5.65
CA LEU A 84 -4.37 -8.67 -6.28
C LEU A 84 -3.00 -8.61 -6.98
N LEU A 85 -1.95 -9.15 -6.33
CA LEU A 85 -0.61 -9.21 -6.91
C LEU A 85 -0.61 -10.02 -8.22
N ILE A 86 -1.30 -11.16 -8.24
CA ILE A 86 -1.43 -12.00 -9.44
C ILE A 86 -2.13 -11.21 -10.58
N MET A 87 -3.26 -10.55 -10.29
CA MET A 87 -3.96 -9.74 -11.28
C MET A 87 -3.08 -8.62 -11.86
N PHE A 88 -2.29 -7.96 -11.01
CA PHE A 88 -1.39 -6.91 -11.43
C PHE A 88 -0.29 -7.43 -12.36
N MET A 89 0.31 -8.58 -12.03
CA MET A 89 1.34 -9.22 -12.84
C MET A 89 0.81 -9.65 -14.21
N ILE A 90 -0.37 -10.26 -14.25
CA ILE A 90 -1.01 -10.69 -15.51
C ILE A 90 -1.32 -9.46 -16.37
N THR A 91 -1.94 -8.43 -15.79
CA THR A 91 -2.33 -7.23 -16.53
C THR A 91 -1.11 -6.51 -17.12
N MET A 92 -0.06 -6.29 -16.32
CA MET A 92 1.19 -5.71 -16.84
C MET A 92 1.83 -6.60 -17.90
N GLY A 93 1.84 -7.92 -17.69
CA GLY A 93 2.29 -8.91 -18.67
C GLY A 93 1.57 -8.78 -20.01
N ASP A 94 0.25 -8.60 -19.99
CA ASP A 94 -0.56 -8.39 -21.20
C ASP A 94 -0.17 -7.08 -21.92
N TYR A 95 0.07 -5.99 -21.18
CA TYR A 95 0.54 -4.74 -21.77
C TYR A 95 1.93 -4.89 -22.42
N PHE A 96 2.86 -5.62 -21.79
CA PHE A 96 4.17 -5.89 -22.37
C PHE A 96 4.07 -6.81 -23.60
N ALA A 97 3.23 -7.84 -23.56
CA ALA A 97 3.06 -8.80 -24.65
C ALA A 97 2.42 -8.19 -25.92
N ARG A 98 1.64 -7.10 -25.79
CA ARG A 98 1.08 -6.37 -26.95
C ARG A 98 2.12 -5.72 -27.86
N GLY A 99 3.32 -5.45 -27.33
CA GLY A 99 4.45 -4.97 -28.13
C GLY A 99 5.22 -6.07 -28.86
N TRP A 100 4.84 -7.35 -28.68
CA TRP A 100 5.53 -8.47 -29.28
C TRP A 100 5.24 -8.53 -30.79
N PRO A 101 6.25 -8.50 -31.67
CA PRO A 101 6.04 -8.57 -33.10
C PRO A 101 5.35 -9.89 -33.47
N ALA A 102 4.33 -9.82 -34.32
CA ALA A 102 3.66 -11.01 -34.83
C ALA A 102 4.70 -11.91 -35.51
N GLN A 103 4.67 -13.21 -35.18
CA GLN A 103 5.51 -14.21 -35.84
C GLN A 103 5.19 -14.16 -37.34
N THR A 104 6.08 -13.60 -38.15
CA THR A 104 5.95 -13.57 -39.62
C THR A 104 6.02 -15.01 -40.11
N GLY A 105 4.86 -15.57 -40.49
CA GLY A 105 4.78 -16.92 -41.06
C GLY A 105 5.33 -16.96 -42.48
N PRO A 106 5.60 -18.16 -43.04
CA PRO A 106 6.28 -18.32 -44.34
C PRO A 106 5.51 -17.81 -45.56
N LEU A 107 4.34 -17.19 -45.39
CA LEU A 107 3.41 -16.81 -46.45
C LEU A 107 3.18 -15.28 -46.53
N SER A 108 4.07 -14.46 -45.96
CA SER A 108 4.10 -13.00 -46.15
C SER A 108 5.22 -12.57 -47.07
#